data_AF-A0A2M8HHA1-F1
#
_entry.id   AF-A0A2M8HHA1-F1
#
_cell.length_a   1.000
_cell.length_b   1.000
_cell.length_c   1.000
_cell.angle_alpha   90.00
_cell.angle_beta   90.00
_cell.angle_gamma   90.00
#
_symmetry.space_group_name_H-M   'P 1'
#
loop_
_entity.id
_entity.type
_entity.pdbx_description
1 polymer ?
#
loop_
_entity_poly.entity_id
_entity_poly.type
_entity_poly.pdbx_seq_one_letter_code
_entity_poly.pdbx_strand_id
1 'polypeptide(L)'
;MICEGGLKILVDRKIQDIQSTDLLFLPGGTGVNDVIQNKNFLQELKRLGENSQYVTSVCTGSLVLAVAGLLNGYKATTHWRSLPFLKKFPIEVVEDRVVIDRNRITAGGITSGIDFGLELISKIEGEQIAQEMELWIEYNPRPAFKVGHPSLADDSFVQTVKSKTEKGYAIRESIITKILG
;
A
#
# COMPACT_ATOMS: atom_id res chain seq x y z
N MET A 1 -12.83 0.23 14.58
CA MET A 1 -12.76 -0.36 13.23
C MET A 1 -12.59 -1.87 13.34
N ILE A 2 -13.12 -2.66 12.41
CA ILE A 2 -12.93 -4.13 12.36
C ILE A 2 -12.09 -4.45 11.12
N CYS A 3 -10.95 -5.12 11.31
CA CYS A 3 -10.07 -5.58 10.25
C CYS A 3 -10.57 -6.90 9.65
N GLU A 4 -10.03 -7.24 8.47
CA GLU A 4 -10.15 -8.61 7.95
C GLU A 4 -9.60 -9.61 8.99
N GLY A 5 -10.32 -10.70 9.22
CA GLY A 5 -10.00 -11.66 10.30
C GLY A 5 -10.55 -11.29 11.68
N GLY A 6 -11.27 -10.17 11.83
CA GLY A 6 -12.07 -9.87 13.03
C GLY A 6 -11.34 -9.09 14.14
N LEU A 7 -10.05 -8.78 13.97
CA LEU A 7 -9.32 -7.90 14.88
C LEU A 7 -10.01 -6.52 14.95
N LYS A 8 -10.14 -5.97 16.17
CA LYS A 8 -10.70 -4.64 16.39
C LYS A 8 -9.60 -3.65 16.72
N ILE A 9 -9.55 -2.56 15.98
CA ILE A 9 -8.66 -1.42 16.23
C ILE A 9 -9.50 -0.24 16.73
N LEU A 10 -9.08 0.37 17.84
CA LEU A 10 -9.66 1.61 18.35
C LEU A 10 -9.19 2.77 17.49
N VAL A 11 -10.10 3.70 17.19
CA VAL A 11 -9.83 4.86 16.34
C VAL A 11 -9.81 6.08 17.23
N ASP A 12 -8.66 6.76 17.29
CA ASP A 12 -8.47 7.93 18.16
C ASP A 12 -9.18 9.18 17.65
N ARG A 13 -9.13 9.43 16.33
CA ARG A 13 -9.72 10.61 15.69
C ARG A 13 -10.33 10.29 14.33
N LYS A 14 -11.34 11.07 13.93
CA LYS A 14 -11.84 11.05 12.55
C LYS A 14 -10.90 11.84 11.65
N ILE A 15 -10.80 11.45 10.38
CA ILE A 15 -9.92 12.10 9.40
C ILE A 15 -10.20 13.61 9.24
N GLN A 16 -11.47 14.00 9.29
CA GLN A 16 -11.93 15.39 9.21
C GLN A 16 -11.46 16.26 10.40
N ASP A 17 -11.14 15.64 11.54
CA ASP A 17 -10.70 16.34 12.75
C ASP A 17 -9.16 16.52 12.77
N ILE A 18 -8.46 15.99 11.77
CA ILE A 18 -7.00 16.10 11.63
C ILE A 18 -6.69 17.31 10.74
N GLN A 19 -5.99 18.30 11.28
CA GLN A 19 -5.63 19.51 10.52
C GLN A 19 -4.48 19.26 9.55
N SER A 20 -3.39 18.66 10.04
CA SER A 20 -2.20 18.29 9.27
C SER A 20 -1.58 16.99 9.80
N THR A 21 -0.70 16.38 9.01
CA THR A 21 0.15 15.26 9.42
C THR A 21 1.49 15.37 8.71
N ASP A 22 2.59 14.99 9.35
CA ASP A 22 3.90 14.91 8.70
C ASP A 22 3.97 13.67 7.79
N LEU A 23 3.33 12.59 8.21
CA LEU A 23 3.31 11.33 7.49
C LEU A 23 1.88 10.83 7.32
N LEU A 24 1.50 10.57 6.08
CA LEU A 24 0.26 9.89 5.74
C LEU A 24 0.56 8.45 5.36
N PHE A 25 -0.13 7.49 5.98
CA PHE A 25 0.03 6.06 5.70
C PHE A 25 -1.30 5.40 5.37
N LEU A 26 -1.36 4.71 4.24
CA LEU A 26 -2.54 3.95 3.82
C LEU A 26 -2.24 2.45 3.81
N PRO A 27 -2.87 1.66 4.69
CA PRO A 27 -2.80 0.20 4.59
C PRO A 27 -3.64 -0.32 3.42
N GLY A 28 -3.37 -1.57 3.04
CA GLY A 28 -4.18 -2.31 2.08
C GLY A 28 -5.33 -3.09 2.72
N GLY A 29 -5.82 -4.08 1.98
CA GLY A 29 -6.90 -4.99 2.40
C GLY A 29 -8.13 -4.90 1.50
N THR A 30 -9.12 -5.74 1.80
CA THR A 30 -10.39 -5.83 1.07
C THR A 30 -11.22 -4.54 1.17
N GLY A 31 -11.17 -3.85 2.31
CA GLY A 31 -11.88 -2.58 2.55
C GLY A 31 -11.48 -1.42 1.62
N VAL A 32 -10.35 -1.53 0.91
CA VAL A 32 -9.94 -0.55 -0.13
C VAL A 32 -11.05 -0.33 -1.16
N ASN A 33 -11.81 -1.38 -1.50
CA ASN A 33 -12.88 -1.30 -2.50
C ASN A 33 -13.99 -0.32 -2.10
N ASP A 34 -14.32 -0.22 -0.82
CA ASP A 34 -15.33 0.72 -0.32
C ASP A 34 -14.73 2.12 -0.19
N VAL A 35 -13.48 2.20 0.28
CA VAL A 35 -12.77 3.47 0.49
C VAL A 35 -12.60 4.26 -0.81
N ILE A 36 -12.21 3.60 -1.92
CA ILE A 36 -12.02 4.29 -3.21
C ILE A 36 -13.34 4.79 -3.84
N GLN A 37 -14.48 4.39 -3.30
CA GLN A 37 -15.80 4.89 -3.73
C GLN A 37 -16.31 6.03 -2.82
N ASN A 38 -15.68 6.23 -1.66
CA ASN A 38 -16.06 7.26 -0.70
C ASN A 38 -15.41 8.61 -1.04
N LYS A 39 -16.14 9.44 -1.81
CA LYS A 39 -15.66 10.75 -2.25
C LYS A 39 -15.25 11.68 -1.10
N ASN A 40 -16.00 11.69 0.00
CA ASN A 40 -15.70 12.55 1.15
C ASN A 40 -14.37 12.13 1.81
N PHE A 41 -14.17 10.83 1.97
CA PHE A 41 -12.89 10.31 2.49
C PHE A 41 -11.72 10.66 1.56
N LEU A 42 -11.89 10.48 0.25
CA LEU A 42 -10.84 10.80 -0.74
C LEU A 42 -10.49 12.28 -0.77
N GLN A 43 -11.46 13.17 -0.58
CA GLN A 43 -11.23 14.62 -0.48
C GLN A 43 -10.41 14.97 0.76
N GLU A 44 -10.78 14.44 1.93
CA GLU A 44 -10.00 14.64 3.16
C GLU A 44 -8.61 14.01 3.07
N LEU A 45 -8.49 12.85 2.43
CA LEU A 45 -7.22 12.19 2.19
C LEU A 45 -6.30 13.04 1.31
N LYS A 46 -6.84 13.59 0.23
CA LYS A 46 -6.10 14.48 -0.67
C LYS A 46 -5.65 15.74 0.07
N ARG A 47 -6.55 16.38 0.83
CA ARG A 47 -6.25 17.56 1.65
C ARG A 47 -5.08 17.32 2.60
N LEU A 48 -5.06 16.18 3.30
CA LEU A 48 -3.97 15.81 4.19
C LEU A 48 -2.69 15.47 3.42
N GLY A 49 -2.80 14.66 2.36
CA GLY A 49 -1.67 14.16 1.59
C GLY A 49 -0.92 15.25 0.82
N GLU A 50 -1.59 16.30 0.36
CA GLU A 50 -0.93 17.44 -0.30
C GLU A 50 -0.03 18.25 0.65
N ASN A 51 -0.31 18.21 1.95
CA ASN A 51 0.44 18.95 2.97
C ASN A 51 1.37 18.06 3.82
N SER A 52 1.37 16.74 3.56
CA SER A 52 2.21 15.81 4.32
C SER A 52 3.65 15.84 3.81
N GLN A 53 4.62 15.75 4.73
CA GLN A 53 6.02 15.58 4.36
C GLN A 53 6.21 14.28 3.60
N TYR A 54 5.55 13.20 4.02
CA TYR A 54 5.57 11.90 3.35
C TYR A 54 4.16 11.35 3.09
N VAL A 55 3.95 10.80 1.89
CA VAL A 55 2.73 10.10 1.51
C VAL A 55 3.07 8.65 1.21
N THR A 56 2.54 7.74 2.02
CA THR A 56 3.01 6.36 2.06
C THR A 56 1.88 5.34 2.02
N SER A 57 2.18 4.14 1.54
CA SER A 57 1.21 3.04 1.58
C SER A 57 1.87 1.67 1.48
N VAL A 58 1.16 0.66 1.96
CA VAL A 58 1.50 -0.75 1.77
C VAL A 58 0.35 -1.45 1.05
N CYS A 59 0.70 -2.43 0.21
CA CYS A 59 -0.25 -3.32 -0.45
C CYS A 59 -1.23 -2.52 -1.32
N THR A 60 -2.53 -2.82 -1.24
CA THR A 60 -3.57 -2.13 -2.03
C THR A 60 -3.85 -0.69 -1.57
N GLY A 61 -3.19 -0.20 -0.52
CA GLY A 61 -3.32 1.19 -0.06
C GLY A 61 -2.91 2.21 -1.12
N SER A 62 -1.94 1.86 -1.99
CA SER A 62 -1.54 2.73 -3.11
C SER A 62 -2.64 2.94 -4.14
N LEU A 63 -3.64 2.05 -4.25
CA LEU A 63 -4.81 2.29 -5.10
C LEU A 63 -5.68 3.42 -4.55
N VAL A 64 -5.77 3.55 -3.23
CA VAL A 64 -6.50 4.67 -2.60
C VAL A 64 -5.79 5.99 -2.90
N LEU A 65 -4.46 5.99 -2.75
CA LEU A 65 -3.64 7.15 -3.09
C LEU A 65 -3.73 7.52 -4.58
N ALA A 66 -3.74 6.53 -5.48
CA ALA A 66 -3.89 6.72 -6.92
C ALA A 66 -5.25 7.36 -7.26
N VAL A 67 -6.34 6.84 -6.70
CA VAL A 67 -7.70 7.40 -6.89
C VAL A 67 -7.82 8.82 -6.32
N ALA A 68 -7.15 9.11 -5.20
CA ALA A 68 -7.07 10.46 -4.65
C ALA A 68 -6.18 11.42 -5.46
N GLY A 69 -5.47 10.93 -6.49
CA GLY A 69 -4.54 11.70 -7.32
C GLY A 69 -3.20 12.00 -6.65
N LEU A 70 -2.89 11.38 -5.51
CA LEU A 70 -1.69 11.65 -4.71
C LEU A 70 -0.42 10.98 -5.26
N LEU A 71 -0.55 10.12 -6.27
CA LEU A 71 0.55 9.41 -6.94
C LEU A 71 0.76 9.84 -8.41
N ASN A 72 -0.02 10.78 -8.93
CA ASN A 72 0.08 11.20 -10.33
C ASN A 72 1.48 11.77 -10.64
N GLY A 73 2.16 11.20 -11.63
CA GLY A 73 3.53 11.58 -12.02
C GLY A 73 4.62 11.08 -11.07
N TYR A 74 4.32 10.11 -10.21
CA TYR A 74 5.29 9.45 -9.33
C TYR A 74 5.55 8.00 -9.75
N LYS A 75 6.68 7.46 -9.27
CA LYS A 75 6.92 6.02 -9.24
C LYS A 75 6.20 5.40 -8.04
N ALA A 76 5.54 4.27 -8.26
CA ALA A 76 4.89 3.54 -7.17
C ALA A 76 4.74 2.04 -7.45
N THR A 77 4.56 1.27 -6.38
CA THR A 77 4.22 -0.15 -6.39
C THR A 77 2.91 -0.41 -5.64
N THR A 78 2.42 -1.64 -5.69
CA THR A 78 1.28 -2.13 -4.93
C THR A 78 1.41 -3.63 -4.72
N HIS A 79 0.41 -4.27 -4.10
CA HIS A 79 0.35 -5.72 -4.06
C HIS A 79 0.40 -6.33 -5.47
N TRP A 80 1.20 -7.39 -5.69
CA TRP A 80 1.44 -7.99 -7.02
C TRP A 80 0.14 -8.24 -7.83
N ARG A 81 -0.91 -8.73 -7.17
CA ARG A 81 -2.23 -9.02 -7.78
C ARG A 81 -2.95 -7.77 -8.28
N SER A 82 -2.56 -6.58 -7.83
CA SER A 82 -3.18 -5.28 -8.09
C SER A 82 -2.33 -4.34 -8.94
N LEU A 83 -1.12 -4.74 -9.35
CA LEU A 83 -0.29 -3.99 -10.30
C LEU A 83 -1.05 -3.63 -11.60
N PRO A 84 -1.86 -4.52 -12.22
CA PRO A 84 -2.63 -4.16 -13.42
C PRO A 84 -3.59 -2.99 -13.21
N PHE A 85 -4.07 -2.79 -11.98
CA PHE A 85 -4.96 -1.68 -11.65
C PHE A 85 -4.21 -0.37 -11.44
N LEU A 86 -3.05 -0.42 -10.77
CA LEU A 86 -2.22 0.76 -10.56
C LEU A 86 -1.73 1.34 -11.91
N LYS A 87 -1.42 0.46 -12.87
CA LYS A 87 -1.02 0.82 -14.25
C LYS A 87 -2.09 1.59 -15.05
N LYS A 88 -3.33 1.66 -14.57
CA LYS A 88 -4.41 2.45 -15.22
C LYS A 88 -4.38 3.94 -14.86
N PHE A 89 -3.55 4.34 -13.90
CA PHE A 89 -3.38 5.73 -13.47
C PHE A 89 -2.10 6.33 -14.10
N PRO A 90 -1.94 7.67 -14.13
CA PRO A 90 -0.72 8.31 -14.64
C PRO A 90 0.46 8.16 -13.65
N ILE A 91 0.91 6.93 -13.44
CA ILE A 91 1.91 6.49 -12.46
C ILE A 91 2.95 5.65 -13.19
N GLU A 92 4.24 5.88 -12.92
CA GLU A 92 5.31 4.98 -13.35
C GLU A 92 5.32 3.76 -12.41
N VAL A 93 4.64 2.68 -12.80
CA VAL A 93 4.54 1.50 -11.94
C VAL A 93 5.85 0.71 -11.95
N VAL A 94 6.44 0.56 -10.78
CA VAL A 94 7.68 -0.20 -10.55
C VAL A 94 7.35 -1.47 -9.76
N GLU A 95 7.74 -2.62 -10.28
CA GLU A 95 7.48 -3.93 -9.64
C GLU A 95 8.61 -4.28 -8.66
N ASP A 96 8.71 -3.50 -7.59
CA ASP A 96 9.67 -3.70 -6.50
C ASP A 96 8.97 -3.81 -5.14
N ARG A 97 9.70 -4.31 -4.13
CA ARG A 97 9.22 -4.51 -2.76
C ARG A 97 8.89 -3.20 -2.07
N VAL A 98 9.76 -2.20 -2.22
CA VAL A 98 9.60 -0.82 -1.76
C VAL A 98 10.01 0.10 -2.91
N VAL A 99 9.21 1.13 -3.17
CA VAL A 99 9.47 2.14 -4.20
C VAL A 99 9.40 3.51 -3.55
N ILE A 100 10.54 4.19 -3.56
CA ILE A 100 10.70 5.57 -3.08
C ILE A 100 10.82 6.49 -4.30
N ASP A 101 9.93 7.46 -4.40
CA ASP A 101 10.05 8.58 -5.34
C ASP A 101 9.74 9.90 -4.62
N ARG A 102 10.80 10.71 -4.43
CA ARG A 102 10.76 11.97 -3.67
C ARG A 102 10.21 11.72 -2.27
N ASN A 103 8.95 12.09 -2.04
CA ASN A 103 8.25 11.92 -0.77
C ASN A 103 7.06 10.95 -0.84
N ARG A 104 6.93 10.21 -1.95
CA ARG A 104 6.00 9.10 -2.10
C ARG A 104 6.76 7.80 -1.85
N ILE A 105 6.31 7.02 -0.87
CA ILE A 105 6.94 5.74 -0.52
C ILE A 105 5.87 4.67 -0.50
N THR A 106 5.91 3.77 -1.46
CA THR A 106 4.91 2.70 -1.59
C THR A 106 5.58 1.35 -1.50
N ALA A 107 4.91 0.38 -0.89
CA ALA A 107 5.44 -0.97 -0.75
C ALA A 107 4.43 -2.01 -1.19
N GLY A 108 4.97 -3.15 -1.63
CA GLY A 108 4.24 -4.27 -2.21
C GLY A 108 3.36 -5.04 -1.22
N GLY A 109 3.44 -6.37 -1.22
CA GLY A 109 2.50 -7.21 -0.47
C GLY A 109 2.80 -7.30 1.04
N ILE A 110 1.79 -6.99 1.86
CA ILE A 110 1.62 -7.31 3.30
C ILE A 110 2.88 -7.11 4.15
N THR A 111 3.80 -8.08 4.12
CA THR A 111 5.03 -8.08 4.93
C THR A 111 6.06 -7.05 4.48
N SER A 112 5.93 -6.53 3.25
CA SER A 112 6.75 -5.41 2.77
C SER A 112 6.61 -4.15 3.63
N GLY A 113 5.59 -4.08 4.49
CA GLY A 113 5.44 -3.00 5.48
C GLY A 113 6.59 -2.92 6.50
N ILE A 114 7.28 -4.04 6.79
CA ILE A 114 8.43 -4.02 7.70
C ILE A 114 9.64 -3.42 7.00
N ASP A 115 9.97 -3.88 5.80
CA ASP A 115 11.08 -3.33 4.99
C ASP A 115 10.85 -1.85 4.68
N PHE A 116 9.61 -1.50 4.31
CA PHE A 116 9.16 -0.11 4.18
C PHE A 116 9.44 0.72 5.43
N GLY A 117 9.11 0.19 6.60
CA GLY A 117 9.32 0.87 7.87
C GLY A 117 10.79 1.16 8.11
N LEU A 118 11.68 0.19 7.86
CA LEU A 118 13.11 0.35 8.00
C LEU A 118 13.69 1.37 7.00
N GLU A 119 13.28 1.32 5.74
CA GLU A 119 13.70 2.31 4.73
C GLU A 119 13.20 3.73 5.05
N LEU A 120 11.97 3.84 5.55
CA LEU A 120 11.40 5.12 6.00
C LEU A 120 12.15 5.68 7.21
N ILE A 121 12.47 4.85 8.20
CA ILE A 121 13.28 5.25 9.36
C ILE A 121 14.65 5.71 8.89
N SER A 122 15.31 4.97 8.00
CA SER A 122 16.61 5.35 7.43
C SER A 122 16.54 6.72 6.74
N LYS A 123 15.43 7.01 6.05
CA LYS A 123 15.22 8.26 5.34
C LYS A 123 14.92 9.46 6.26
N ILE A 124 14.33 9.23 7.43
CA ILE A 124 13.97 10.29 8.39
C ILE A 124 15.06 10.50 9.43
N GLU A 125 15.55 9.43 10.04
CA GLU A 125 16.45 9.44 11.21
C GLU A 125 17.89 9.02 10.87
N GLY A 126 18.13 8.50 9.66
CA GLY A 126 19.44 8.05 9.20
C GLY A 126 19.64 6.53 9.30
N GLU A 127 20.60 6.02 8.53
CA GLU A 127 20.84 4.59 8.34
C GLU A 127 21.17 3.86 9.65
N GLN A 128 21.95 4.48 10.53
CA GLN A 128 22.33 3.86 11.80
C GLN A 128 21.09 3.55 12.67
N ILE A 129 20.14 4.48 12.78
CA ILE A 129 18.92 4.27 13.57
C ILE A 129 18.07 3.16 12.95
N ALA A 130 18.01 3.07 11.62
CA ALA A 130 17.31 1.98 10.95
C ALA A 130 17.94 0.61 11.25
N GLN A 131 19.28 0.51 11.22
CA GLN A 131 20.01 -0.72 11.57
C GLN A 131 19.80 -1.11 13.04
N GLU A 132 19.80 -0.13 13.96
CA GLU A 132 19.47 -0.35 15.37
C GLU A 132 18.05 -0.89 15.53
N MET A 133 17.08 -0.33 14.82
CA MET A 133 15.68 -0.82 14.84
C MET A 133 15.55 -2.21 14.23
N GLU A 134 16.24 -2.49 13.12
CA GLU A 134 16.25 -3.82 12.49
C GLU A 134 16.75 -4.90 13.46
N LEU A 135 17.83 -4.62 14.18
CA LEU A 135 18.36 -5.49 15.22
C LEU A 135 17.40 -5.60 16.42
N TRP A 136 16.84 -4.47 16.87
CA TRP A 136 15.97 -4.41 18.05
C TRP A 136 14.70 -5.25 17.89
N ILE A 137 14.08 -5.24 16.71
CA ILE A 137 12.89 -6.04 16.42
C ILE A 137 13.22 -7.48 15.98
N GLU A 138 14.51 -7.84 15.97
CA GLU A 138 15.04 -9.12 15.50
C GLU A 138 14.56 -9.47 14.07
N TYR A 139 14.60 -8.49 13.16
CA TYR A 139 14.15 -8.70 11.79
C TYR A 139 15.14 -9.54 10.98
N ASN A 140 15.05 -10.86 11.14
CA ASN A 140 15.86 -11.85 10.44
C ASN A 140 14.97 -12.89 9.74
N PRO A 141 14.26 -12.51 8.66
CA PRO A 141 13.25 -13.37 8.04
C PRO A 141 13.88 -14.60 7.38
N ARG A 142 13.32 -15.78 7.67
CA ARG A 142 13.69 -17.06 7.05
C ARG A 142 12.47 -17.75 6.45
N PRO A 143 12.00 -17.35 5.24
CA PRO A 143 10.80 -17.93 4.64
C PRO A 143 10.96 -19.43 4.35
N ALA A 144 10.10 -20.27 4.94
CA ALA A 144 10.19 -21.73 4.81
C ALA A 144 9.97 -22.24 3.38
N PHE A 145 9.08 -21.58 2.63
CA PHE A 145 8.62 -22.09 1.33
C PHE A 145 9.20 -21.34 0.12
N LYS A 146 9.81 -20.17 0.33
CA LYS A 146 10.45 -19.33 -0.70
C LYS A 146 9.56 -18.91 -1.91
N VAL A 147 8.25 -19.13 -1.86
CA VAL A 147 7.26 -18.75 -2.89
C VAL A 147 6.60 -17.38 -2.64
N GLY A 148 7.31 -16.47 -1.96
CA GLY A 148 6.74 -15.20 -1.46
C GLY A 148 6.44 -14.15 -2.53
N HIS A 149 6.82 -14.39 -3.79
CA HIS A 149 6.58 -13.52 -4.93
C HIS A 149 6.26 -14.37 -6.17
N PRO A 150 5.43 -13.90 -7.13
CA PRO A 150 5.12 -14.67 -8.34
C PRO A 150 6.35 -15.11 -9.14
N SER A 151 7.45 -14.33 -9.14
CA SER A 151 8.70 -14.71 -9.80
C SER A 151 9.49 -15.84 -9.11
N LEU A 152 9.08 -16.23 -7.91
CA LEU A 152 9.72 -17.28 -7.11
C LEU A 152 8.87 -18.56 -7.05
N ALA A 153 7.77 -18.63 -7.80
CA ALA A 153 6.84 -19.74 -7.79
C ALA A 153 6.51 -20.20 -9.21
N ASP A 154 6.19 -21.48 -9.36
CA ASP A 154 5.78 -22.04 -10.65
C ASP A 154 4.50 -21.35 -11.15
N ASP A 155 4.39 -21.14 -12.47
CA ASP A 155 3.23 -20.49 -13.08
C ASP A 155 1.92 -21.18 -12.72
N SER A 156 1.88 -22.51 -12.68
CA SER A 156 0.69 -23.28 -12.32
C SER A 156 0.24 -23.00 -10.88
N PHE A 157 1.20 -22.81 -9.96
CA PHE A 157 0.93 -22.43 -8.58
C PHE A 157 0.41 -20.99 -8.51
N VAL A 158 1.03 -20.06 -9.23
CA VAL A 158 0.57 -18.67 -9.31
C VAL A 158 -0.87 -18.61 -9.84
N GLN A 159 -1.20 -19.38 -10.89
CA GLN A 159 -2.57 -19.44 -11.41
C GLN A 159 -3.56 -20.03 -10.40
N THR A 160 -3.14 -21.05 -9.63
CA THR A 160 -3.95 -21.62 -8.54
C THR A 160 -4.24 -20.60 -7.45
N VAL A 161 -3.28 -19.73 -7.10
CA VAL A 161 -3.49 -18.65 -6.12
C VAL A 161 -4.39 -17.56 -6.70
N LYS A 162 -4.22 -17.20 -7.98
CA LYS A 162 -5.09 -16.23 -8.66
C LYS A 162 -6.55 -16.68 -8.67
N SER A 163 -6.83 -17.94 -9.01
CA SER A 163 -8.21 -18.46 -9.09
C SER A 163 -8.93 -18.38 -7.74
N LYS A 164 -8.23 -18.63 -6.62
CA LYS A 164 -8.78 -18.49 -5.26
C LYS A 164 -9.18 -17.06 -4.89
N THR A 165 -8.59 -16.06 -5.55
CA THR A 165 -8.84 -14.63 -5.26
C THR A 165 -9.66 -13.93 -6.36
N GLU A 166 -10.13 -14.67 -7.36
CA GLU A 166 -10.68 -14.10 -8.59
C GLU A 166 -11.94 -13.25 -8.35
N LYS A 167 -12.83 -13.69 -7.45
CA LYS A 167 -14.02 -12.93 -7.08
C LYS A 167 -13.66 -11.53 -6.57
N GLY A 168 -12.67 -11.42 -5.68
CA GLY A 168 -12.22 -10.14 -5.13
C GLY A 168 -11.53 -9.26 -6.17
N TYR A 169 -10.83 -9.88 -7.12
CA TYR A 169 -10.23 -9.18 -8.25
C TYR A 169 -11.28 -8.59 -9.20
N ALA A 170 -12.27 -9.38 -9.62
CA ALA A 170 -13.33 -8.94 -10.52
C ALA A 170 -14.15 -7.78 -9.94
N ILE A 171 -14.45 -7.82 -8.63
CA ILE A 171 -15.12 -6.71 -7.93
C ILE A 171 -14.27 -5.43 -8.03
N ARG A 172 -12.97 -5.52 -7.73
CA ARG A 172 -12.07 -4.37 -7.79
C ARG A 172 -11.94 -3.83 -9.22
N GLU A 173 -11.84 -4.71 -10.20
CA GLU A 173 -11.78 -4.34 -11.62
C GLU A 173 -13.01 -3.54 -12.05
N SER A 174 -14.21 -4.00 -11.68
CA SER A 174 -15.46 -3.29 -11.95
C SER A 174 -15.47 -1.89 -11.32
N ILE A 175 -15.07 -1.78 -10.05
CA ILE A 175 -15.03 -0.49 -9.34
C ILE A 175 -14.05 0.48 -10.01
N ILE A 176 -12.82 0.04 -10.28
CA ILE A 176 -11.79 0.89 -10.88
C ILE A 176 -12.17 1.31 -12.30
N THR A 177 -12.77 0.42 -13.07
CA THR A 177 -13.25 0.75 -14.42
C THR A 177 -14.33 1.82 -14.36
N LYS A 178 -15.25 1.76 -13.39
CA LYS A 178 -16.27 2.79 -13.16
C LYS A 178 -15.69 4.13 -12.68
N ILE A 179 -14.56 4.12 -11.97
CA ILE A 179 -13.89 5.35 -11.51
C ILE A 179 -13.17 6.07 -12.68
N LEU A 180 -12.66 5.31 -13.64
CA LEU A 180 -11.85 5.84 -14.75
C LEU A 180 -12.66 6.16 -16.03
N GLY A 181 -13.88 5.63 -16.15
CA GLY A 181 -14.82 5.92 -17.24
C GLY A 181 -15.77 7.06 -16.88
#